data_AF-A0A7X6Q9G6-F1
#
_entry.id   AF-A0A7X6Q9G6-F1
#
_cell.length_a   1.000
_cell.length_b   1.000
_cell.length_c   1.000
_cell.angle_alpha   90.00
_cell.angle_beta   90.00
_cell.angle_gamma   90.00
#
_symmetry.space_group_name_H-M   'P 1'
#
loop_
_entity.id
_entity.type
_entity.pdbx_description
1 polymer ?
#
loop_
_entity_poly.entity_id
_entity_poly.type
_entity_poly.pdbx_seq_one_letter_code
_entity_poly.pdbx_strand_id
1 'polypeptide(L)'
;MKFISTRGNSPPVSASEAILQGLAPDGGLYVPTHFPQIEMEVFANTSSYGELAYEVLAPFFVGDVLEGELAEICMEAFDFPLPLHWYNSQEALLELYWGPTAAFKDFGARFLAIAMQRLLQKKSQKLTILVATSGDTGGAVAAAFHQREGIRVKVLYPKGKVSLRQEKQLTCWGDNIEAYAVNGVFDDCQRMVKEAFMDGDLVEEWGLSSANSINLGRLLPQVVYGFYASLEVLRQTGKEPTIIIPSGNVGNSCGTYWAKMMGAKIERIVLALNANRSVLDYIE
;
A
#
# COMPACT_ATOMS: atom_id res chain seq x y z
N MET A 1 -17.51 -5.42 7.63
CA MET A 1 -17.01 -5.60 6.24
C MET A 1 -16.28 -6.94 6.11
N LYS A 2 -16.30 -7.57 4.93
CA LYS A 2 -15.51 -8.78 4.61
C LYS A 2 -14.83 -8.63 3.25
N PHE A 3 -13.74 -9.35 3.06
CA PHE A 3 -12.95 -9.40 1.83
C PHE A 3 -12.97 -10.82 1.27
N ILE A 4 -13.06 -10.93 -0.05
CA ILE A 4 -13.08 -12.20 -0.79
C ILE A 4 -11.88 -12.28 -1.73
N SER A 5 -11.49 -13.51 -2.09
CA SER A 5 -10.47 -13.72 -3.11
C SER A 5 -11.02 -13.41 -4.49
N THR A 6 -10.24 -12.76 -5.34
CA THR A 6 -10.52 -12.59 -6.77
C THR A 6 -10.62 -13.91 -7.55
N ARG A 7 -10.15 -15.03 -6.99
CA ARG A 7 -10.30 -16.38 -7.58
C ARG A 7 -11.49 -17.15 -7.02
N GLY A 8 -12.17 -16.64 -6.00
CA GLY A 8 -13.41 -17.19 -5.46
C GLY A 8 -13.30 -18.51 -4.68
N ASN A 9 -12.09 -19.07 -4.53
CA ASN A 9 -11.86 -20.40 -3.94
C ASN A 9 -11.23 -20.29 -2.54
N SER A 10 -11.52 -19.21 -1.81
CA SER A 10 -11.06 -18.99 -0.44
C SER A 10 -12.17 -18.35 0.39
N PRO A 11 -12.26 -18.70 1.69
CA PRO A 11 -13.31 -18.15 2.56
C PRO A 11 -13.17 -16.63 2.70
N PRO A 12 -14.29 -15.90 2.88
CA PRO A 12 -14.23 -14.47 3.18
C PRO A 12 -13.52 -14.20 4.50
N VAL A 13 -12.72 -13.13 4.55
CA VAL A 13 -11.90 -12.76 5.71
C VAL A 13 -12.16 -11.31 6.14
N SER A 14 -11.74 -10.95 7.35
CA SER A 14 -11.73 -9.55 7.82
C SER A 14 -10.60 -8.74 7.15
N ALA A 15 -10.57 -7.41 7.36
CA ALA A 15 -9.49 -6.57 6.86
C ALA A 15 -8.14 -6.97 7.48
N SER A 16 -8.11 -7.19 8.78
CA SER A 16 -6.92 -7.61 9.52
C SER A 16 -6.41 -8.98 9.11
N GLU A 17 -7.32 -9.94 8.86
CA GLU A 17 -6.95 -11.25 8.32
C GLU A 17 -6.34 -11.13 6.91
N ALA A 18 -6.95 -10.35 6.02
CA ALA A 18 -6.41 -10.09 4.68
C ALA A 18 -5.05 -9.38 4.72
N ILE A 19 -4.86 -8.42 5.63
CA ILE A 19 -3.59 -7.72 5.84
C ILE A 19 -2.48 -8.69 6.28
N LEU A 20 -2.75 -9.55 7.26
CA LEU A 20 -1.76 -10.51 7.76
C LEU A 20 -1.40 -11.58 6.72
N GLN A 21 -2.41 -12.13 6.03
CA GLN A 21 -2.22 -13.17 5.03
C GLN A 21 -1.54 -12.62 3.76
N GLY A 22 -1.85 -11.38 3.37
CA GLY A 22 -1.30 -10.70 2.19
C GLY A 22 -1.86 -11.21 0.87
N LEU A 23 -1.86 -12.52 0.64
CA LEU A 23 -2.47 -13.20 -0.51
C LEU A 23 -3.48 -14.23 0.00
N ALA A 24 -4.57 -14.43 -0.75
CA ALA A 24 -5.52 -15.48 -0.40
C ALA A 24 -4.90 -16.88 -0.60
N PRO A 25 -5.35 -17.90 0.17
CA PRO A 25 -4.84 -19.28 0.03
C PRO A 25 -4.93 -19.88 -1.38
N ASP A 26 -5.92 -19.45 -2.17
CA ASP A 26 -6.07 -19.86 -3.58
C ASP A 26 -5.16 -19.10 -4.57
N GLY A 27 -4.28 -18.23 -4.07
CA GLY A 27 -3.38 -17.38 -4.84
C GLY A 27 -4.04 -16.13 -5.44
N GLY A 28 -5.29 -15.83 -5.09
CA GLY A 28 -5.99 -14.62 -5.49
C GLY A 28 -5.71 -13.42 -4.58
N LEU A 29 -6.14 -12.24 -5.03
CA LEU A 29 -6.03 -10.99 -4.28
C LEU A 29 -7.30 -10.76 -3.44
N TYR A 30 -7.18 -10.04 -2.33
CA TYR A 30 -8.35 -9.66 -1.53
C TYR A 30 -9.02 -8.40 -2.06
N VAL A 31 -10.34 -8.48 -2.27
CA VAL A 31 -11.21 -7.35 -2.64
C VAL A 31 -12.42 -7.30 -1.71
N PRO A 32 -12.97 -6.12 -1.40
CA PRO A 32 -14.13 -6.02 -0.51
C PRO A 32 -15.35 -6.66 -1.18
N THR A 33 -16.28 -7.21 -0.39
CA THR A 33 -17.53 -7.79 -0.94
C THR A 33 -18.41 -6.75 -1.64
N HIS A 34 -18.25 -5.47 -1.30
CA HIS A 34 -18.87 -4.32 -1.96
C HIS A 34 -18.06 -3.05 -1.67
N PHE A 35 -18.19 -2.02 -2.51
CA PHE A 35 -17.61 -0.70 -2.23
C PHE A 35 -18.53 0.09 -1.30
N PRO A 36 -18.08 0.46 -0.08
CA PRO A 36 -18.85 1.32 0.79
C PRO A 36 -19.00 2.70 0.13
N GLN A 37 -20.19 3.29 0.24
CA GLN A 37 -20.46 4.63 -0.28
C GLN A 37 -20.19 5.66 0.81
N ILE A 38 -19.45 6.72 0.47
CA ILE A 38 -19.09 7.81 1.37
C ILE A 38 -19.56 9.12 0.75
N GLU A 39 -20.38 9.85 1.49
CA GLU A 39 -20.83 11.18 1.10
C GLU A 39 -19.73 12.22 1.41
N MET A 40 -19.59 13.23 0.54
CA MET A 40 -18.47 14.17 0.61
C MET A 40 -18.52 15.07 1.84
N GLU A 41 -19.71 15.25 2.42
CA GLU A 41 -19.97 16.02 3.64
C GLU A 41 -19.25 15.45 4.87
N VAL A 42 -18.93 14.16 4.86
CA VAL A 42 -18.15 13.50 5.94
C VAL A 42 -16.80 14.19 6.13
N PHE A 43 -16.21 14.72 5.05
CA PHE A 43 -14.90 15.38 5.06
C PHE A 43 -14.95 16.87 5.40
N ALA A 44 -16.12 17.41 5.75
CA ALA A 44 -16.27 18.85 6.02
C ALA A 44 -15.45 19.30 7.24
N ASN A 45 -15.27 18.42 8.22
CA ASN A 45 -14.59 18.72 9.49
C ASN A 45 -13.21 18.07 9.63
N THR A 46 -12.74 17.33 8.62
CA THR A 46 -11.39 16.73 8.66
C THR A 46 -10.35 17.83 8.50
N SER A 47 -9.46 17.94 9.48
CA SER A 47 -8.41 18.95 9.58
C SER A 47 -7.03 18.44 9.15
N SER A 48 -6.84 17.12 9.14
CA SER A 48 -5.59 16.46 8.74
C SER A 48 -5.82 15.33 7.74
N TYR A 49 -4.75 14.93 7.04
CA TYR A 49 -4.81 13.77 6.15
C TYR A 49 -5.05 12.46 6.91
N GLY A 50 -4.55 12.35 8.16
CA GLY A 50 -4.83 11.19 9.01
C GLY A 50 -6.30 11.05 9.39
N GLU A 51 -6.98 12.16 9.69
CA GLU A 51 -8.43 12.19 9.94
C GLU A 51 -9.22 11.82 8.67
N LEU A 52 -8.87 12.40 7.52
CA LEU A 52 -9.46 12.03 6.24
C LEU A 52 -9.25 10.55 5.92
N ALA A 53 -8.06 10.02 6.21
CA ALA A 53 -7.76 8.61 6.02
C ALA A 53 -8.63 7.71 6.89
N TYR A 54 -8.88 8.08 8.15
CA TYR A 54 -9.80 7.35 9.01
C TYR A 54 -11.20 7.32 8.40
N GLU A 55 -11.76 8.46 7.98
CA GLU A 55 -13.10 8.52 7.38
C GLU A 55 -13.22 7.65 6.11
N VAL A 56 -12.19 7.67 5.24
CA VAL A 56 -12.15 6.83 4.03
C VAL A 56 -12.04 5.34 4.38
N LEU A 57 -11.25 4.99 5.40
CA LEU A 57 -10.90 3.60 5.69
C LEU A 57 -11.85 2.91 6.66
N ALA A 58 -12.50 3.63 7.58
CA ALA A 58 -13.36 3.08 8.63
C ALA A 58 -14.43 2.11 8.10
N PRO A 59 -15.12 2.37 6.97
CA PRO A 59 -16.09 1.43 6.42
C PRO A 59 -15.50 0.05 6.07
N PHE A 60 -14.21 -0.03 5.74
CA PHE A 60 -13.53 -1.30 5.47
C PHE A 60 -13.22 -2.13 6.72
N PHE A 61 -13.22 -1.49 7.90
CA PHE A 61 -12.86 -2.10 9.18
C PHE A 61 -14.06 -2.34 10.11
N VAL A 62 -15.31 -2.07 9.67
CA VAL A 62 -16.50 -2.37 10.49
C VAL A 62 -16.54 -3.85 10.90
N GLY A 63 -16.59 -4.12 12.21
CA GLY A 63 -16.53 -5.45 12.80
C GLY A 63 -15.14 -6.12 12.77
N ASP A 64 -14.07 -5.36 12.51
CA ASP A 64 -12.68 -5.82 12.51
C ASP A 64 -12.00 -5.55 13.85
N VAL A 65 -10.97 -6.33 14.19
CA VAL A 65 -10.23 -6.20 15.46
C VAL A 65 -9.44 -4.89 15.60
N LEU A 66 -9.17 -4.20 14.48
CA LEU A 66 -8.52 -2.88 14.46
C LEU A 66 -9.51 -1.72 14.39
N GLU A 67 -10.83 -1.96 14.35
CA GLU A 67 -11.84 -0.90 14.21
C GLU A 67 -11.64 0.22 15.25
N GLY A 68 -11.46 -0.13 16.52
CA GLY A 68 -11.26 0.83 17.61
C GLY A 68 -9.90 1.53 17.65
N GLU A 69 -8.91 1.05 16.88
CA GLU A 69 -7.56 1.62 16.82
C GLU A 69 -7.27 2.31 15.48
N LEU A 70 -8.18 2.21 14.50
CA LEU A 70 -7.92 2.65 13.13
C LEU A 70 -7.60 4.15 13.04
N ALA A 71 -8.26 4.98 13.85
CA ALA A 71 -7.99 6.42 13.88
C ALA A 71 -6.54 6.70 14.28
N GLU A 72 -6.06 6.07 15.35
CA GLU A 72 -4.68 6.22 15.82
C GLU A 72 -3.68 5.67 14.78
N ILE A 73 -3.99 4.53 14.16
CA ILE A 73 -3.18 3.96 13.08
C ILE A 73 -3.03 4.95 11.92
N CYS A 74 -4.12 5.60 11.50
CA CYS A 74 -4.09 6.57 10.41
C CYS A 74 -3.27 7.81 10.77
N MET A 75 -3.41 8.31 12.00
CA MET A 75 -2.65 9.47 12.49
C MET A 75 -1.14 9.17 12.60
N GLU A 76 -0.76 7.99 13.07
CA GLU A 76 0.65 7.56 13.14
C GLU A 76 1.21 7.25 11.73
N ALA A 77 0.41 6.66 10.85
CA ALA A 77 0.87 6.28 9.51
C ALA A 77 1.14 7.47 8.61
N PHE A 78 0.36 8.54 8.74
CA PHE A 78 0.36 9.67 7.82
C PHE A 78 0.74 10.99 8.52
N ASP A 79 1.85 10.94 9.25
CA ASP A 79 2.46 12.03 10.02
C ASP A 79 3.35 12.96 9.17
N PHE A 80 3.13 13.03 7.86
CA PHE A 80 3.92 13.84 6.93
C PHE A 80 3.03 14.59 5.92
N PRO A 81 3.53 15.69 5.32
CA PRO A 81 2.75 16.50 4.40
C PRO A 81 2.30 15.74 3.15
N LEU A 82 1.17 16.16 2.59
CA LEU A 82 0.72 15.77 1.25
C LEU A 82 0.34 17.02 0.44
N PRO A 83 1.31 17.77 -0.10
CA PRO A 83 1.01 18.99 -0.85
C PRO A 83 0.35 18.69 -2.20
N LEU A 84 -0.61 19.53 -2.58
CA LEU A 84 -1.10 19.66 -3.95
C LEU A 84 -0.54 20.95 -4.56
N HIS A 85 0.49 20.82 -5.39
CA HIS A 85 1.17 21.96 -6.00
C HIS A 85 0.49 22.35 -7.32
N TRP A 86 -0.07 23.56 -7.37
CA TRP A 86 -0.72 24.10 -8.58
C TRP A 86 0.29 24.80 -9.48
N TYR A 87 0.37 24.38 -10.75
CA TYR A 87 1.17 25.07 -11.77
C TYR A 87 0.40 26.23 -12.41
N ASN A 88 -0.92 26.07 -12.54
CA ASN A 88 -1.85 27.07 -13.06
C ASN A 88 -3.27 26.77 -12.54
N SER A 89 -4.31 27.38 -13.10
CA SER A 89 -5.69 27.18 -12.64
C SER A 89 -6.33 25.83 -13.03
N GLN A 90 -5.64 24.99 -13.80
CA GLN A 90 -6.15 23.73 -14.34
C GLN A 90 -5.27 22.53 -14.02
N GLU A 91 -3.98 22.74 -13.76
CA GLU A 91 -2.99 21.67 -13.59
C GLU A 91 -2.33 21.75 -12.21
N ALA A 92 -2.30 20.62 -11.53
CA ALA A 92 -1.62 20.45 -10.25
C ALA A 92 -0.91 19.10 -10.16
N LEU A 93 0.13 19.05 -9.33
CA LEU A 93 0.85 17.83 -8.96
C LEU A 93 0.56 17.49 -7.50
N LEU A 94 0.05 16.28 -7.27
CA LEU A 94 -0.03 15.71 -5.93
C LEU A 94 1.33 15.12 -5.55
N GLU A 95 2.01 15.74 -4.59
CA GLU A 95 3.36 15.39 -4.20
C GLU A 95 3.38 14.22 -3.20
N LEU A 96 3.36 12.99 -3.72
CA LEU A 96 3.34 11.77 -2.90
C LEU A 96 4.73 11.35 -2.39
N TYR A 97 5.69 12.26 -2.26
CA TYR A 97 7.10 11.95 -1.99
C TYR A 97 7.67 12.68 -0.75
N TRP A 98 6.83 13.16 0.15
CA TRP A 98 7.26 13.81 1.39
C TRP A 98 7.47 12.84 2.56
N GLY A 99 7.22 11.55 2.34
CA GLY A 99 7.50 10.51 3.32
C GLY A 99 9.00 10.20 3.49
N PRO A 100 9.35 9.33 4.44
CA PRO A 100 10.74 9.06 4.84
C PRO A 100 11.65 8.56 3.70
N THR A 101 11.09 7.96 2.66
CA THR A 101 11.88 7.41 1.54
C THR A 101 11.75 8.19 0.25
N ALA A 102 11.02 9.30 0.28
CA ALA A 102 10.72 10.14 -0.86
C ALA A 102 10.00 9.40 -2.00
N ALA A 103 9.06 8.51 -1.65
CA ALA A 103 8.26 7.77 -2.61
C ALA A 103 6.84 7.54 -2.09
N PHE A 104 5.86 7.47 -3.00
CA PHE A 104 4.45 7.23 -2.66
C PHE A 104 4.20 5.89 -1.94
N LYS A 105 5.20 4.99 -1.98
CA LYS A 105 5.17 3.70 -1.30
C LYS A 105 5.15 3.86 0.22
N ASP A 106 5.60 5.01 0.75
CA ASP A 106 5.60 5.32 2.19
C ASP A 106 4.20 5.27 2.80
N PHE A 107 3.17 5.77 2.11
CA PHE A 107 1.78 5.74 2.58
C PHE A 107 1.32 4.31 2.86
N GLY A 108 1.46 3.43 1.87
CA GLY A 108 1.10 2.02 2.01
C GLY A 108 1.96 1.29 3.05
N ALA A 109 3.28 1.48 2.99
CA ALA A 109 4.21 0.73 3.82
C ALA A 109 4.07 1.07 5.31
N ARG A 110 3.90 2.36 5.65
CA ARG A 110 3.74 2.80 7.05
C ARG A 110 2.43 2.31 7.66
N PHE A 111 1.31 2.51 6.96
CA PHE A 111 0.02 1.98 7.40
C PHE A 111 0.08 0.47 7.63
N LEU A 112 0.65 -0.27 6.67
CA LEU A 112 0.81 -1.71 6.79
C LEU A 112 1.63 -2.10 8.02
N ALA A 113 2.79 -1.46 8.23
CA ALA A 113 3.68 -1.78 9.35
C ALA A 113 3.01 -1.54 10.70
N ILE A 114 2.30 -0.41 10.86
CA ILE A 114 1.61 -0.05 12.10
C ILE A 114 0.44 -1.02 12.35
N ALA A 115 -0.38 -1.28 11.33
CA ALA A 115 -1.49 -2.22 11.44
C ALA A 115 -1.01 -3.65 11.79
N MET A 116 0.03 -4.14 11.12
CA MET A 116 0.63 -5.43 11.44
C MET A 116 1.20 -5.48 12.86
N GLN A 117 1.88 -4.42 13.32
CA GLN A 117 2.40 -4.36 14.67
C GLN A 117 1.28 -4.48 15.72
N ARG A 118 0.19 -3.71 15.58
CA ARG A 118 -0.97 -3.79 16.49
C ARG A 118 -1.58 -5.20 16.50
N LEU A 119 -1.67 -5.85 15.33
CA LEU A 119 -2.18 -7.21 15.21
C LEU A 119 -1.29 -8.27 15.87
N LEU A 120 0.02 -8.15 15.71
CA LEU A 120 0.99 -9.10 16.27
C LEU A 120 1.09 -8.98 17.79
N GLN A 121 1.01 -7.77 18.33
CA GLN A 121 0.97 -7.53 19.78
C GLN A 121 -0.23 -8.22 20.45
N LYS A 122 -1.38 -8.29 19.77
CA LYS A 122 -2.57 -9.02 20.26
C LYS A 122 -2.42 -10.54 20.24
N LYS A 123 -1.53 -11.09 19.40
CA LYS A 123 -1.35 -12.54 19.20
C LYS A 123 -0.05 -13.10 19.80
N SER A 124 0.85 -12.25 20.30
CA SER A 124 2.20 -12.63 20.74
C SER A 124 2.97 -13.45 19.68
N GLN A 125 2.78 -13.12 18.41
CA GLN A 125 3.38 -13.82 17.26
C GLN A 125 4.56 -13.04 16.69
N LYS A 126 5.51 -13.77 16.10
CA LYS A 126 6.60 -13.20 15.31
C LYS A 126 6.28 -13.36 13.82
N LEU A 127 6.64 -12.35 13.03
CA LEU A 127 6.42 -12.32 11.59
C LEU A 127 7.73 -12.03 10.87
N THR A 128 7.91 -12.62 9.69
CA THR A 128 9.03 -12.31 8.81
C THR A 128 8.50 -11.76 7.49
N ILE A 129 8.73 -10.47 7.27
CA ILE A 129 8.44 -9.81 6.00
C ILE A 129 9.53 -10.15 5.00
N LEU A 130 9.17 -10.85 3.93
CA LEU A 130 10.09 -11.17 2.84
C LEU A 130 9.70 -10.37 1.60
N VAL A 131 10.62 -9.52 1.12
CA VAL A 131 10.35 -8.59 0.02
C VAL A 131 11.45 -8.62 -1.04
N ALA A 132 11.06 -8.80 -2.30
CA ALA A 132 11.92 -8.58 -3.45
C ALA A 132 11.70 -7.16 -3.97
N THR A 133 12.78 -6.44 -4.31
CA THR A 133 12.65 -5.07 -4.81
C THR A 133 13.61 -4.74 -5.94
N SER A 134 13.20 -3.79 -6.78
CA SER A 134 14.03 -3.09 -7.75
C SER A 134 14.43 -1.68 -7.27
N GLY A 135 14.13 -1.31 -6.02
CA GLY A 135 14.46 0.01 -5.47
C GLY A 135 13.49 0.45 -4.36
N ASP A 136 12.59 1.38 -4.67
CA ASP A 136 11.85 2.12 -3.64
C ASP A 136 10.93 1.26 -2.77
N THR A 137 10.40 0.13 -3.27
CA THR A 137 9.51 -0.72 -2.46
C THR A 137 10.24 -1.26 -1.24
N GLY A 138 11.46 -1.77 -1.44
CA GLY A 138 12.25 -2.28 -0.32
C GLY A 138 12.68 -1.16 0.62
N GLY A 139 13.00 0.03 0.09
CA GLY A 139 13.33 1.19 0.91
C GLY A 139 12.17 1.59 1.83
N ALA A 140 10.97 1.76 1.26
CA ALA A 140 9.77 2.12 2.02
C ALA A 140 9.37 1.04 3.04
N VAL A 141 9.48 -0.24 2.68
CA VAL A 141 9.20 -1.35 3.62
C VAL A 141 10.25 -1.39 4.72
N ALA A 142 11.54 -1.30 4.39
CA ALA A 142 12.60 -1.29 5.39
C ALA A 142 12.44 -0.12 6.37
N ALA A 143 12.14 1.08 5.86
CA ALA A 143 11.87 2.26 6.68
C ALA A 143 10.66 2.09 7.61
N ALA A 144 9.54 1.60 7.07
CA ALA A 144 8.29 1.50 7.82
C ALA A 144 8.34 0.45 8.94
N PHE A 145 9.07 -0.64 8.70
CA PHE A 145 9.15 -1.78 9.61
C PHE A 145 10.38 -1.76 10.52
N HIS A 146 11.30 -0.80 10.36
CA HIS A 146 12.47 -0.67 11.22
C HIS A 146 12.04 -0.49 12.69
N GLN A 147 12.69 -1.24 13.59
CA GLN A 147 12.45 -1.25 15.03
C GLN A 147 11.01 -1.60 15.46
N ARG A 148 10.22 -2.26 14.58
CA ARG A 148 8.90 -2.79 14.94
C ARG A 148 9.04 -4.14 15.64
N GLU A 149 8.69 -4.17 16.91
CA GLU A 149 8.73 -5.38 17.74
C GLU A 149 7.93 -6.53 17.12
N GLY A 150 8.47 -7.75 17.22
CA GLY A 150 7.84 -8.95 16.67
C GLY A 150 7.97 -9.11 15.15
N ILE A 151 8.59 -8.15 14.44
CA ILE A 151 8.72 -8.20 12.97
C ILE A 151 10.19 -8.23 12.55
N ARG A 152 10.54 -9.20 11.71
CA ARG A 152 11.81 -9.25 10.97
C ARG A 152 11.56 -8.89 9.52
N VAL A 153 12.50 -8.23 8.86
CA VAL A 153 12.39 -7.89 7.43
C VAL A 153 13.62 -8.38 6.69
N LYS A 154 13.39 -9.13 5.60
CA LYS A 154 14.40 -9.64 4.69
C LYS A 154 14.16 -9.04 3.31
N VAL A 155 15.08 -8.19 2.87
CA VAL A 155 14.97 -7.43 1.61
C VAL A 155 15.93 -7.99 0.58
N LEU A 156 15.41 -8.61 -0.48
CA LEU A 156 16.20 -9.13 -1.59
C LEU A 156 16.22 -8.10 -2.74
N TYR A 157 17.40 -7.73 -3.21
CA TYR A 157 17.56 -6.80 -4.33
C TYR A 157 18.70 -7.24 -5.27
N PRO A 158 18.58 -6.99 -6.58
CA PRO A 158 19.61 -7.38 -7.54
C PRO A 158 20.86 -6.50 -7.40
N LYS A 159 22.01 -7.14 -7.15
CA LYS A 159 23.29 -6.48 -6.92
C LYS A 159 23.69 -5.61 -8.12
N GLY A 160 23.96 -4.33 -7.87
CA GLY A 160 24.40 -3.38 -8.90
C GLY A 160 23.33 -3.02 -9.94
N LYS A 161 22.05 -3.34 -9.69
CA LYS A 161 20.91 -3.04 -10.58
C LYS A 161 19.90 -2.06 -9.97
N VAL A 162 20.21 -1.52 -8.79
CA VAL A 162 19.48 -0.43 -8.14
C VAL A 162 20.39 0.81 -8.10
N SER A 163 19.82 2.02 -8.05
CA SER A 163 20.63 3.22 -7.92
C SER A 163 21.34 3.27 -6.57
N LEU A 164 22.48 3.98 -6.48
CA LEU A 164 23.22 4.14 -5.23
C LEU A 164 22.35 4.73 -4.10
N ARG A 165 21.43 5.65 -4.44
CA ARG A 165 20.49 6.21 -3.47
C ARG A 165 19.54 5.15 -2.91
N GLN A 166 18.96 4.34 -3.79
CA GLN A 166 18.06 3.25 -3.39
C GLN A 166 18.82 2.20 -2.58
N GLU A 167 20.02 1.79 -3.00
CA GLU A 167 20.84 0.83 -2.26
C GLU A 167 21.11 1.29 -0.82
N LYS A 168 21.43 2.57 -0.62
CA LYS A 168 21.59 3.14 0.73
C LYS A 168 20.30 3.07 1.54
N GLN A 169 19.15 3.42 0.95
CA GLN A 169 17.85 3.29 1.60
C GLN A 169 17.45 1.83 1.90
N LEU A 170 18.05 0.85 1.22
CA LEU A 170 17.81 -0.56 1.52
C LEU A 170 18.69 -1.06 2.67
N THR A 171 19.91 -0.52 2.81
CA THR A 171 20.98 -1.11 3.62
C THR A 171 21.29 -0.35 4.91
N CYS A 172 20.71 0.83 5.14
CA CYS A 172 21.10 1.72 6.25
C CYS A 172 20.42 1.48 7.62
N TRP A 173 19.51 0.52 7.75
CA TRP A 173 18.63 0.42 8.92
C TRP A 173 19.22 -0.39 10.10
N GLY A 174 19.75 -1.59 9.83
CA GLY A 174 20.18 -2.52 10.90
C GLY A 174 19.01 -3.10 11.70
N ASP A 175 19.29 -3.53 12.94
CA ASP A 175 18.33 -4.11 13.88
C ASP A 175 17.56 -5.32 13.33
N ASN A 176 16.27 -5.14 13.04
CA ASN A 176 15.36 -6.17 12.54
C ASN A 176 15.31 -6.22 11.00
N ILE A 177 16.09 -5.39 10.30
CA ILE A 177 16.14 -5.29 8.84
C ILE A 177 17.44 -5.89 8.32
N GLU A 178 17.32 -6.85 7.40
CA GLU A 178 18.46 -7.43 6.69
C GLU A 178 18.26 -7.32 5.18
N ALA A 179 19.26 -6.77 4.49
CA ALA A 179 19.25 -6.58 3.05
C ALA A 179 20.26 -7.52 2.37
N TYR A 180 19.79 -8.26 1.36
CA TYR A 180 20.53 -9.28 0.63
C TYR A 180 20.71 -8.85 -0.82
N ALA A 181 21.96 -8.58 -1.20
CA ALA A 181 22.36 -8.32 -2.58
C ALA A 181 22.44 -9.64 -3.35
N VAL A 182 21.45 -9.90 -4.21
CA VAL A 182 21.36 -11.12 -5.02
C VAL A 182 22.19 -10.96 -6.29
N ASN A 183 23.07 -11.91 -6.58
CA ASN A 183 23.79 -11.97 -7.86
C ASN A 183 22.84 -12.45 -8.97
N GLY A 184 22.05 -11.54 -9.53
CA GLY A 184 21.04 -11.85 -10.56
C GLY A 184 20.28 -10.60 -11.01
N VAL A 185 19.10 -10.81 -11.60
CA VAL A 185 18.15 -9.75 -11.96
C VAL A 185 16.99 -9.67 -10.97
N PHE A 186 16.12 -8.66 -11.13
CA PHE A 186 14.95 -8.51 -10.24
C PHE A 186 14.04 -9.74 -10.25
N ASP A 187 13.86 -10.37 -11.42
CA ASP A 187 13.04 -11.58 -11.56
C ASP A 187 13.59 -12.75 -10.73
N ASP A 188 14.90 -12.86 -10.54
CA ASP A 188 15.51 -13.85 -9.65
C ASP A 188 15.13 -13.60 -8.19
N CYS A 189 15.19 -12.35 -7.73
CA CYS A 189 14.75 -11.98 -6.39
C CYS A 189 13.26 -12.33 -6.20
N GLN A 190 12.41 -11.98 -7.17
CA GLN A 190 10.99 -12.30 -7.10
C GLN A 190 10.73 -13.81 -7.08
N ARG A 191 11.47 -14.58 -7.89
CA ARG A 191 11.38 -16.04 -7.91
C ARG A 191 11.77 -16.64 -6.56
N MET A 192 12.89 -16.23 -5.96
CA MET A 192 13.30 -16.70 -4.63
C MET A 192 12.24 -16.42 -3.56
N VAL A 193 11.65 -15.22 -3.58
CA VAL A 193 10.55 -14.88 -2.65
C VAL A 193 9.33 -15.77 -2.88
N LYS A 194 8.93 -16.01 -4.15
CA LYS A 194 7.82 -16.91 -4.46
C LYS A 194 8.10 -18.35 -4.03
N GLU A 195 9.30 -18.86 -4.27
CA GLU A 195 9.74 -20.18 -3.82
C GLU A 195 9.63 -20.32 -2.30
N ALA A 196 10.08 -19.32 -1.54
CA ALA A 196 9.93 -19.29 -0.08
C ALA A 196 8.46 -19.32 0.37
N PHE A 197 7.54 -18.66 -0.34
CA PHE A 197 6.10 -18.72 -0.02
C PHE A 197 5.42 -20.03 -0.43
N MET A 198 6.04 -20.83 -1.30
CA MET A 198 5.54 -22.17 -1.66
C MET A 198 6.06 -23.26 -0.73
N ASP A 199 7.06 -22.95 0.11
CA ASP A 199 7.60 -23.84 1.11
C ASP A 199 6.78 -23.73 2.42
N GLY A 200 5.91 -24.71 2.66
CA GLY A 200 5.01 -24.73 3.81
C GLY A 200 5.75 -24.75 5.15
N ASP A 201 6.87 -25.46 5.23
CA ASP A 201 7.68 -25.56 6.45
C ASP A 201 8.30 -24.20 6.76
N LEU A 202 8.84 -23.53 5.75
CA LEU A 202 9.41 -22.18 5.90
C LEU A 202 8.33 -21.16 6.30
N VAL A 203 7.14 -21.23 5.70
CA VAL A 203 6.01 -20.34 6.02
C VAL A 203 5.57 -20.51 7.47
N GLU A 204 5.43 -21.76 7.94
CA GLU A 204 5.01 -22.07 9.30
C GLU A 204 6.08 -21.70 10.34
N GLU A 205 7.34 -22.08 10.11
CA GLU A 205 8.43 -21.83 11.05
C GLU A 205 8.74 -20.33 11.19
N TRP A 206 8.75 -19.58 10.08
CA TRP A 206 9.19 -18.18 10.06
C TRP A 206 8.05 -17.16 10.11
N GLY A 207 6.80 -17.60 9.96
CA GLY A 207 5.64 -16.71 9.84
C GLY A 207 5.83 -15.77 8.66
N LEU A 208 6.01 -16.31 7.45
CA LEU A 208 6.29 -15.48 6.28
C LEU A 208 5.08 -14.65 5.88
N SER A 209 5.31 -13.36 5.61
CA SER A 209 4.31 -12.47 5.00
C SER A 209 4.95 -11.49 4.04
N SER A 210 4.13 -10.95 3.14
CA SER A 210 4.56 -10.07 2.05
C SER A 210 4.10 -8.64 2.31
N ALA A 211 5.02 -7.69 2.15
CA ALA A 211 4.72 -6.25 2.20
C ALA A 211 4.64 -5.62 0.79
N ASN A 212 4.45 -6.43 -0.25
CA ASN A 212 4.33 -5.97 -1.64
C ASN A 212 2.96 -5.33 -1.94
N SER A 213 2.86 -4.69 -3.10
CA SER A 213 1.66 -3.95 -3.54
C SER A 213 0.38 -4.80 -3.65
N ILE A 214 0.49 -6.12 -3.59
CA ILE A 214 -0.65 -7.06 -3.58
C ILE A 214 -1.35 -7.13 -2.22
N ASN A 215 -0.67 -6.71 -1.14
CA ASN A 215 -1.24 -6.74 0.21
C ASN A 215 -2.32 -5.65 0.35
N LEU A 216 -3.47 -6.01 0.92
CA LEU A 216 -4.58 -5.09 1.12
C LEU A 216 -4.18 -3.83 1.91
N GLY A 217 -3.31 -3.96 2.92
CA GLY A 217 -2.80 -2.83 3.70
C GLY A 217 -1.89 -1.88 2.91
N ARG A 218 -1.36 -2.32 1.76
CA ARG A 218 -0.67 -1.43 0.80
C ARG A 218 -1.65 -0.71 -0.11
N LEU A 219 -2.78 -1.34 -0.47
CA LEU A 219 -3.76 -0.80 -1.41
C LEU A 219 -4.71 0.21 -0.75
N LEU A 220 -5.19 -0.07 0.46
CA LEU A 220 -6.16 0.79 1.16
C LEU A 220 -5.67 2.25 1.32
N PRO A 221 -4.42 2.53 1.75
CA PRO A 221 -3.91 3.90 1.79
C PRO A 221 -3.88 4.62 0.42
N GLN A 222 -3.87 3.86 -0.68
CA GLN A 222 -3.89 4.41 -2.03
C GLN A 222 -5.29 4.86 -2.47
N VAL A 223 -6.33 4.39 -1.79
CA VAL A 223 -7.71 4.90 -1.92
C VAL A 223 -7.79 6.32 -1.35
N VAL A 224 -7.14 6.53 -0.21
CA VAL A 224 -7.22 7.77 0.57
C VAL A 224 -6.71 8.98 -0.21
N TYR A 225 -5.51 8.90 -0.80
CA TYR A 225 -5.01 10.05 -1.56
C TYR A 225 -5.80 10.30 -2.86
N GLY A 226 -6.55 9.31 -3.37
CA GLY A 226 -7.50 9.50 -4.45
C GLY A 226 -8.70 10.37 -4.04
N PHE A 227 -9.25 10.10 -2.85
CA PHE A 227 -10.24 10.98 -2.21
C PHE A 227 -9.68 12.37 -1.94
N TYR A 228 -8.49 12.47 -1.35
CA TYR A 228 -7.83 13.74 -1.06
C TYR A 228 -7.65 14.59 -2.32
N ALA A 229 -7.10 14.02 -3.39
CA ALA A 229 -6.92 14.74 -4.65
C ALA A 229 -8.25 15.21 -5.25
N SER A 230 -9.28 14.36 -5.22
CA SER A 230 -10.64 14.70 -5.64
C SER A 230 -11.19 15.89 -4.86
N LEU A 231 -11.12 15.83 -3.53
CA LEU A 231 -11.61 16.87 -2.63
C LEU A 231 -10.90 18.21 -2.85
N GLU A 232 -9.57 18.21 -2.88
CA GLU A 232 -8.78 19.43 -3.02
C GLU A 232 -8.99 20.11 -4.38
N VAL A 233 -9.03 19.33 -5.47
CA VAL A 233 -9.32 19.90 -6.80
C VAL A 233 -10.76 20.41 -6.88
N LEU A 234 -11.72 19.68 -6.33
CA LEU A 234 -13.12 20.10 -6.32
C LEU A 234 -13.31 21.39 -5.52
N ARG A 235 -12.68 21.52 -4.34
CA ARG A 235 -12.70 22.74 -3.51
C ARG A 235 -12.10 23.94 -4.25
N GLN A 236 -10.99 23.73 -4.96
CA GLN A 236 -10.30 24.81 -5.66
C GLN A 236 -10.99 25.25 -6.96
N THR A 237 -11.58 24.30 -7.71
CA THR A 237 -12.02 24.55 -9.10
C THR A 237 -13.52 24.39 -9.32
N GLY A 238 -14.24 23.76 -8.39
CA GLY A 238 -15.64 23.38 -8.55
C GLY A 238 -15.89 22.28 -9.59
N LYS A 239 -14.83 21.59 -10.07
CA LYS A 239 -14.91 20.55 -11.10
C LYS A 239 -14.32 19.23 -10.62
N GLU A 240 -14.82 18.14 -11.18
CA GLU A 240 -14.22 16.82 -10.97
C GLU A 240 -12.88 16.72 -11.72
N PRO A 241 -11.79 16.25 -11.10
CA PRO A 241 -10.51 16.10 -11.76
C PRO A 241 -10.48 14.92 -12.74
N THR A 242 -9.69 15.09 -13.80
CA THR A 242 -9.01 13.96 -14.45
C THR A 242 -7.71 13.68 -13.71
N ILE A 243 -7.55 12.47 -13.16
CA ILE A 243 -6.35 12.07 -12.42
C ILE A 243 -5.44 11.24 -13.33
N ILE A 244 -4.22 11.73 -13.55
CA ILE A 244 -3.19 11.07 -14.37
C ILE A 244 -2.19 10.37 -13.46
N ILE A 245 -2.02 9.06 -13.63
CA ILE A 245 -1.24 8.20 -12.73
C ILE A 245 -0.14 7.50 -13.51
N PRO A 246 1.15 7.77 -13.21
CA PRO A 246 2.26 6.95 -13.70
C PRO A 246 2.12 5.52 -13.18
N SER A 247 1.86 4.58 -14.08
CA SER A 247 1.39 3.23 -13.73
C SER A 247 2.39 2.15 -14.10
N GLY A 248 2.62 1.24 -13.14
CA GLY A 248 3.35 -0.02 -13.29
C GLY A 248 2.44 -1.19 -12.92
N ASN A 249 2.59 -1.72 -11.70
CA ASN A 249 1.73 -2.79 -11.14
C ASN A 249 0.27 -2.36 -10.84
N VAL A 250 -0.19 -1.25 -11.39
CA VAL A 250 -1.57 -0.71 -11.32
C VAL A 250 -2.20 -0.51 -9.93
N GLY A 251 -1.48 -0.70 -8.82
CA GLY A 251 -2.01 -0.51 -7.47
C GLY A 251 -2.52 0.90 -7.19
N ASN A 252 -1.82 1.94 -7.67
CA ASN A 252 -2.20 3.33 -7.46
C ASN A 252 -3.49 3.67 -8.22
N SER A 253 -3.53 3.32 -9.50
CA SER A 253 -4.74 3.45 -10.32
C SER A 253 -5.90 2.62 -9.81
N CYS A 254 -5.65 1.43 -9.24
CA CYS A 254 -6.68 0.61 -8.62
C CYS A 254 -7.24 1.27 -7.35
N GLY A 255 -6.38 1.81 -6.48
CA GLY A 255 -6.81 2.57 -5.30
C GLY A 255 -7.64 3.81 -5.66
N THR A 256 -7.22 4.54 -6.69
CA THR A 256 -7.98 5.70 -7.20
C THR A 256 -9.32 5.27 -7.81
N TYR A 257 -9.36 4.12 -8.49
CA TYR A 257 -10.61 3.53 -8.95
C TYR A 257 -11.54 3.14 -7.79
N TRP A 258 -11.01 2.55 -6.72
CA TRP A 258 -11.80 2.28 -5.50
C TRP A 258 -12.35 3.57 -4.91
N ALA A 259 -11.56 4.64 -4.86
CA ALA A 259 -12.02 5.93 -4.38
C ALA A 259 -13.21 6.45 -5.20
N LYS A 260 -13.12 6.37 -6.54
CA LYS A 260 -14.23 6.72 -7.44
C LYS A 260 -15.46 5.86 -7.19
N MET A 261 -15.29 4.55 -7.02
CA MET A 261 -16.40 3.61 -6.75
C MET A 261 -17.03 3.80 -5.37
N MET A 262 -16.32 4.41 -4.43
CA MET A 262 -16.79 4.75 -3.09
C MET A 262 -17.45 6.13 -3.01
N GLY A 263 -17.48 6.90 -4.10
CA GLY A 263 -18.18 8.20 -4.17
C GLY A 263 -17.28 9.41 -4.43
N ALA A 264 -15.95 9.26 -4.51
CA ALA A 264 -15.06 10.36 -4.85
C ALA A 264 -15.40 10.93 -6.25
N LYS A 265 -15.52 12.26 -6.33
CA LYS A 265 -15.86 12.98 -7.56
C LYS A 265 -14.65 13.03 -8.48
N ILE A 266 -14.58 12.10 -9.43
CA ILE A 266 -13.44 11.93 -10.34
C ILE A 266 -13.99 11.70 -11.74
N GLU A 267 -13.69 12.59 -12.68
CA GLU A 267 -14.17 12.51 -14.06
C GLU A 267 -13.55 11.30 -14.77
N ARG A 268 -12.21 11.24 -14.79
CA ARG A 268 -11.44 10.24 -15.52
C ARG A 268 -10.18 9.83 -14.75
N ILE A 269 -9.78 8.58 -14.90
CA ILE A 269 -8.50 8.05 -14.43
C ILE A 269 -7.69 7.68 -15.67
N VAL A 270 -6.50 8.27 -15.81
CA VAL A 270 -5.59 8.03 -16.94
C VAL A 270 -4.38 7.26 -16.42
N LEU A 271 -4.12 6.09 -16.99
CA LEU A 271 -2.92 5.30 -16.72
C LEU A 271 -1.82 5.73 -17.68
N ALA A 272 -0.83 6.47 -17.18
CA ALA A 272 0.36 6.85 -17.94
C ALA A 272 1.39 5.72 -17.86
N LEU A 273 1.61 5.03 -18.98
CA LEU A 273 2.53 3.90 -19.09
C LEU A 273 3.87 4.34 -19.70
N ASN A 274 4.94 3.61 -19.39
CA ASN A 274 6.23 3.75 -20.06
C ASN A 274 6.32 2.78 -21.26
N ALA A 275 7.53 2.46 -21.73
CA ALA A 275 7.74 1.54 -22.85
C ALA A 275 7.26 0.09 -22.59
N ASN A 276 6.97 -0.29 -21.35
CA ASN A 276 6.40 -1.61 -21.04
C ASN A 276 4.92 -1.65 -21.44
N ARG A 277 4.60 -2.56 -22.36
CA ARG A 277 3.29 -2.59 -23.02
C ARG A 277 2.25 -3.50 -22.38
N SER A 278 2.59 -4.28 -21.35
CA SER A 278 1.70 -5.33 -20.82
C SER A 278 0.29 -4.86 -20.43
N VAL A 279 0.15 -3.66 -19.89
CA VAL A 279 -1.17 -3.10 -19.54
C VAL A 279 -1.91 -2.60 -20.79
N LEU A 280 -1.18 -1.99 -21.74
CA LEU A 280 -1.75 -1.49 -22.99
C LEU A 280 -2.28 -2.67 -23.83
N ASP A 281 -1.45 -3.69 -24.03
CA ASP A 281 -1.78 -4.87 -24.83
C ASP A 281 -2.91 -5.74 -24.21
N TYR A 282 -3.27 -5.50 -22.93
CA TYR A 282 -4.44 -6.14 -22.30
C TYR A 282 -5.74 -5.34 -22.53
N ILE A 283 -5.64 -4.01 -22.66
CA ILE A 283 -6.79 -3.11 -22.79
C ILE A 283 -7.18 -2.91 -24.26
N GLU A 284 -6.20 -2.92 -25.16
CA GLU A 284 -6.38 -2.87 -26.63
C GLU A 284 -6.63 -4.26 -27.22
#